data_AF-A0A7Y9B1K2-F1
#
_entry.id   AF-A0A7Y9B1K2-F1
#
_cell.length_a   1.000
_cell.length_b   1.000
_cell.length_c   1.000
_cell.angle_alpha   90.00
_cell.angle_beta   90.00
_cell.angle_gamma   90.00
#
_symmetry.space_group_name_H-M   'P 1'
#
loop_
_entity.id
_entity.type
_entity.pdbx_description
1 polymer ?
#
loop_
_entity_poly.entity_id
_entity_poly.type
_entity_poly.pdbx_seq_one_letter_code
_entity_poly.pdbx_strand_id
1 'polypeptide(L)'
;MPEEKNRLKFKAMKCATCAAPVYYDTSKNGFFCLYCRNLMPYEGDDGVEETSFHLDHIPVTVENECYRLKHLGDSRDMSHGKGWKADKNWQYIAKQKFLDHQKRQNYSTRELLIHSCPMCGAQVEAFASQNIWHCDYCRNKFIKDEILQSKDYKSYEVIDNGDKLLPHFAIPFSVSREEAKRIILRFAALRPNAFKEQNLEKRVDELWQFYVPFRISDSSFLVEVETEKGAALLLQDCINLVTPITNDHNQHMLNDIGPWDLSAIAPFSAKFAEGDIGFDETYKADSSPALFIRENTLKPEIVTAFKKLYSSKKYRVNWIREEIRTVKTVMLPIYFLDKMNNGIKVYFMVNGQTGAVCALGRGQMEGRETLFAPGNADTNSFRETTLKSGWQPVIEQEPKIYKRVSADEAFRKKGLLKRLFEKK
;
A
#
# COMPACT_ATOMS: atom_id res chain seq x y z
N MET A 1 5.49 -20.25 -25.22
CA MET A 1 6.15 -19.08 -25.88
C MET A 1 5.20 -17.90 -26.12
N PRO A 2 4.01 -18.01 -26.75
CA PRO A 2 3.09 -16.86 -26.90
C PRO A 2 2.43 -16.42 -25.58
N GLU A 3 2.06 -17.38 -24.74
CA GLU A 3 1.40 -17.14 -23.43
C GLU A 3 2.34 -16.44 -22.44
N GLU A 4 3.60 -16.89 -22.36
CA GLU A 4 4.64 -16.32 -21.50
C GLU A 4 4.93 -14.85 -21.87
N LYS A 5 5.06 -14.53 -23.16
CA LYS A 5 5.21 -13.15 -23.64
C LYS A 5 3.99 -12.26 -23.38
N ASN A 6 2.78 -12.83 -23.32
CA ASN A 6 1.59 -12.09 -22.94
C ASN A 6 1.54 -11.80 -21.44
N ARG A 7 2.01 -12.73 -20.59
CA ARG A 7 2.13 -12.51 -19.14
C ARG A 7 3.13 -11.41 -18.79
N LEU A 8 4.25 -11.31 -19.52
CA LEU A 8 5.25 -10.27 -19.29
C LEU A 8 4.68 -8.84 -19.36
N LYS A 9 3.60 -8.61 -20.13
CA LYS A 9 2.94 -7.29 -20.23
C LYS A 9 2.35 -6.81 -18.90
N PHE A 10 2.04 -7.72 -18.00
CA PHE A 10 1.49 -7.43 -16.67
C PHE A 10 2.54 -7.54 -15.57
N LYS A 11 3.80 -7.85 -15.93
CA LYS A 11 4.90 -7.84 -14.98
C LYS A 11 5.42 -6.43 -14.82
N ALA A 12 5.68 -6.06 -13.57
CA ALA A 12 6.41 -4.86 -13.23
C ALA A 12 7.66 -5.23 -12.42
N MET A 13 8.66 -4.36 -12.48
CA MET A 13 9.88 -4.54 -11.72
C MET A 13 10.54 -3.21 -11.39
N LYS A 14 11.46 -3.25 -10.44
CA LYS A 14 12.20 -2.09 -9.98
C LYS A 14 13.25 -1.66 -11.00
N CYS A 15 13.26 -0.38 -11.35
CA CYS A 15 14.32 0.16 -12.19
C CYS A 15 15.67 0.13 -11.46
N ALA A 16 16.68 -0.49 -12.05
CA ALA A 16 18.04 -0.51 -11.50
C ALA A 16 18.69 0.89 -11.36
N THR A 17 18.24 1.88 -12.14
CA THR A 17 18.82 3.23 -12.15
C THR A 17 18.09 4.21 -11.24
N CYS A 18 16.76 4.18 -11.21
CA CYS A 18 15.96 5.19 -10.50
C CYS A 18 14.93 4.61 -9.52
N ALA A 19 14.91 3.28 -9.33
CA ALA A 19 13.97 2.55 -8.48
C ALA A 19 12.47 2.68 -8.83
N ALA A 20 12.12 3.49 -9.84
CA ALA A 20 10.75 3.63 -10.30
C ALA A 20 10.19 2.32 -10.88
N PRO A 21 8.85 2.18 -10.94
CA PRO A 21 8.22 1.09 -11.66
C PRO A 21 8.68 1.00 -13.12
N VAL A 22 8.94 -0.21 -13.59
CA VAL A 22 9.31 -0.55 -14.96
C VAL A 22 8.39 -1.63 -15.47
N TYR A 23 7.96 -1.50 -16.72
CA TYR A 23 7.04 -2.42 -17.37
C TYR A 23 7.70 -3.05 -18.60
N TYR A 24 7.27 -4.25 -18.97
CA TYR A 24 7.77 -4.91 -20.17
C TYR A 24 7.27 -4.21 -21.44
N ASP A 25 8.20 -3.81 -22.30
CA ASP A 25 7.92 -3.21 -23.60
C ASP A 25 8.16 -4.27 -24.69
N THR A 26 7.07 -4.76 -25.29
CA THR A 26 7.13 -5.79 -26.34
C THR A 26 7.93 -5.34 -27.56
N SER A 27 7.92 -4.05 -27.90
CA SER A 27 8.64 -3.52 -29.05
C SER A 27 10.16 -3.50 -28.83
N LYS A 28 10.59 -3.40 -27.57
CA LYS A 28 12.00 -3.36 -27.16
C LYS A 28 12.51 -4.70 -26.63
N ASN A 29 11.62 -5.69 -26.48
CA ASN A 29 11.93 -7.01 -25.92
C ASN A 29 12.66 -6.91 -24.56
N GLY A 30 12.17 -6.06 -23.68
CA GLY A 30 12.78 -5.83 -22.37
C GLY A 30 11.98 -4.85 -21.51
N PHE A 31 12.42 -4.67 -20.27
CA PHE A 31 11.81 -3.80 -19.29
C PHE A 31 12.30 -2.37 -19.47
N PHE A 32 11.41 -1.46 -19.88
CA PHE A 32 11.76 -0.09 -20.24
C PHE A 32 11.26 0.91 -19.22
N CYS A 33 12.17 1.63 -18.57
CA CYS A 33 11.82 2.60 -17.54
C CYS A 33 11.33 3.91 -18.17
N LEU A 34 10.07 4.26 -17.92
CA LEU A 34 9.45 5.49 -18.43
C LEU A 34 10.08 6.78 -17.87
N TYR A 35 10.85 6.69 -16.79
CA TYR A 35 11.36 7.85 -16.06
C TYR A 35 12.79 8.22 -16.43
N CYS A 36 13.69 7.23 -16.44
CA CYS A 36 15.11 7.40 -16.75
C CYS A 36 15.52 6.81 -18.10
N ARG A 37 14.59 6.16 -18.83
CA ARG A 37 14.81 5.51 -20.13
C ARG A 37 15.80 4.34 -20.12
N ASN A 38 16.17 3.85 -18.93
CA ASN A 38 16.95 2.63 -18.81
C ASN A 38 16.16 1.46 -19.41
N LEU A 39 16.83 0.66 -20.25
CA LEU A 39 16.30 -0.57 -20.81
C LEU A 39 17.03 -1.73 -20.14
N MET A 40 16.27 -2.60 -19.50
CA MET A 40 16.75 -3.83 -18.88
C MET A 40 16.37 -4.99 -19.82
N PRO A 41 17.33 -5.61 -20.52
CA PRO A 41 17.06 -6.74 -21.41
C PRO A 41 16.36 -7.87 -20.65
N TYR A 42 15.45 -8.58 -21.31
CA TYR A 42 14.86 -9.81 -20.78
C TYR A 42 15.54 -11.01 -21.43
N GLU A 43 16.26 -11.80 -20.63
CA GLU A 43 17.07 -12.93 -21.10
C GLU A 43 16.32 -14.27 -21.06
N GLY A 44 15.00 -14.25 -20.80
CA GLY A 44 14.19 -15.47 -20.66
C GLY A 44 14.11 -16.00 -19.23
N ASP A 45 14.87 -15.41 -18.32
CA ASP A 45 14.76 -15.56 -16.87
C ASP A 45 14.76 -14.14 -16.29
N ASP A 46 13.72 -13.79 -15.54
CA ASP A 46 13.66 -12.51 -14.82
C ASP A 46 14.17 -12.64 -13.37
N GLY A 47 14.76 -13.79 -13.01
CA GLY A 47 15.33 -14.05 -11.70
C GLY A 47 14.29 -14.21 -10.58
N VAL A 48 13.00 -14.26 -10.94
CA VAL A 48 11.92 -14.55 -10.01
C VAL A 48 11.61 -16.03 -10.17
N GLU A 49 12.01 -16.88 -9.21
CA GLU A 49 11.46 -18.23 -9.15
C GLU A 49 9.94 -18.11 -9.23
N GLU A 50 9.30 -18.92 -10.08
CA GLU A 50 7.84 -18.97 -10.18
C GLU A 50 7.25 -19.31 -8.81
N THR A 51 7.00 -18.27 -8.00
CA THR A 51 6.17 -18.38 -6.82
C THR A 51 4.77 -18.73 -7.29
N SER A 52 4.05 -19.54 -6.51
CA SER A 52 2.71 -19.98 -6.88
C SER A 52 1.76 -18.80 -7.15
N PHE A 53 2.02 -17.63 -6.56
CA PHE A 53 1.26 -16.39 -6.72
C PHE A 53 2.13 -15.24 -7.24
N HIS A 54 1.61 -14.50 -8.23
CA HIS A 54 2.17 -13.25 -8.76
C HIS A 54 1.06 -12.20 -8.82
N LEU A 55 1.42 -10.93 -8.65
CA LEU A 55 0.51 -9.79 -8.80
C LEU A 55 0.53 -9.36 -10.27
N ASP A 56 -0.59 -9.53 -10.98
CA ASP A 56 -0.70 -9.03 -12.35
C ASP A 56 -0.93 -7.51 -12.30
N HIS A 57 0.08 -6.74 -12.70
CA HIS A 57 0.04 -5.28 -12.73
C HIS A 57 -0.58 -4.78 -14.02
N ILE A 58 -1.33 -3.69 -13.94
CA ILE A 58 -1.78 -2.95 -15.12
C ILE A 58 -0.90 -1.72 -15.26
N PRO A 59 -0.05 -1.63 -16.30
CA PRO A 59 0.80 -0.47 -16.51
C PRO A 59 0.02 0.82 -16.70
N VAL A 60 0.53 1.94 -16.18
CA VAL A 60 0.05 3.26 -16.59
C VAL A 60 0.31 3.45 -18.09
N THR A 61 -0.71 3.88 -18.82
CA THR A 61 -0.57 4.12 -20.27
C THR A 61 0.17 5.42 -20.51
N VAL A 62 1.33 5.34 -21.17
CA VAL A 62 2.14 6.51 -21.55
C VAL A 62 2.47 6.45 -23.04
N GLU A 63 2.10 7.49 -23.77
CA GLU A 63 2.39 7.65 -25.19
C GLU A 63 2.95 9.05 -25.43
N ASN A 64 4.11 9.18 -26.09
CA ASN A 64 4.75 10.48 -26.36
C ASN A 64 4.92 11.36 -25.11
N GLU A 65 5.32 10.76 -23.97
CA GLU A 65 5.46 11.43 -22.65
C GLU A 65 4.12 11.93 -22.06
N CYS A 66 2.98 11.48 -22.59
CA CYS A 66 1.66 11.78 -22.09
C CYS A 66 1.04 10.58 -21.35
N TYR A 67 0.77 10.77 -20.06
CA TYR A 67 0.03 9.83 -19.22
C TYR A 67 -1.47 9.91 -19.55
N ARG A 68 -2.10 8.75 -19.78
CA ARG A 68 -3.55 8.65 -20.00
C ARG A 68 -4.21 8.04 -18.77
N LEU A 69 -4.89 8.86 -17.96
CA LEU A 69 -5.56 8.45 -16.71
C LEU A 69 -7.09 8.37 -16.91
N LYS A 70 -7.56 7.32 -17.58
CA LYS A 70 -8.95 7.16 -18.05
C LYS A 70 -9.97 7.07 -16.90
N HIS A 71 -9.57 6.52 -15.77
CA HIS A 71 -10.37 6.22 -14.58
C HIS A 71 -9.97 7.09 -13.38
N LEU A 72 -9.36 8.25 -13.64
CA LEU A 72 -9.00 9.21 -12.60
C LEU A 72 -10.23 9.68 -11.81
N GLY A 73 -10.28 9.32 -10.52
CA GLY A 73 -11.40 9.59 -9.64
C GLY A 73 -11.62 11.06 -9.32
N ASP A 74 -12.62 11.31 -8.48
CA ASP A 74 -13.00 12.66 -8.06
C ASP A 74 -11.91 13.35 -7.26
N SER A 75 -11.89 14.68 -7.36
CA SER A 75 -10.99 15.54 -6.58
C SER A 75 -11.31 15.42 -5.10
N ARG A 76 -10.30 15.08 -4.31
CA ARG A 76 -10.40 15.06 -2.84
C ARG A 76 -9.56 16.18 -2.26
N ASP A 77 -10.15 16.94 -1.35
CA ASP A 77 -9.49 18.08 -0.71
C ASP A 77 -8.24 17.63 0.06
N MET A 78 -7.13 18.34 -0.17
CA MET A 78 -5.87 18.23 0.58
C MET A 78 -5.61 19.48 1.43
N SER A 79 -6.43 20.52 1.25
CA SER A 79 -6.42 21.80 1.96
C SER A 79 -7.08 21.72 3.34
N HIS A 80 -6.84 20.63 4.07
CA HIS A 80 -7.09 20.60 5.50
C HIS A 80 -5.95 21.27 6.28
N GLY A 81 -6.33 22.33 7.01
CA GLY A 81 -5.54 23.05 8.02
C GLY A 81 -5.75 24.57 8.14
N LYS A 82 -6.77 25.02 8.90
CA LYS A 82 -6.77 26.10 9.90
C LYS A 82 -8.07 25.93 10.71
N GLY A 83 -7.99 25.49 11.96
CA GLY A 83 -9.18 25.27 12.82
C GLY A 83 -9.63 23.82 13.01
N TRP A 84 -8.95 22.84 12.41
CA TRP A 84 -9.20 21.44 12.76
C TRP A 84 -8.53 21.14 14.12
N LYS A 85 -9.35 20.99 15.17
CA LYS A 85 -8.91 20.37 16.42
C LYS A 85 -8.87 18.88 16.14
N ALA A 86 -7.73 18.24 16.45
CA ALA A 86 -7.72 16.80 16.68
C ALA A 86 -8.97 16.46 17.47
N ASP A 87 -9.81 15.56 16.94
CA ASP A 87 -10.99 15.16 17.68
C ASP A 87 -10.53 14.83 19.11
N LYS A 88 -11.15 15.41 20.13
CA LYS A 88 -10.81 15.02 21.52
C LYS A 88 -11.11 13.51 21.71
N ASN A 89 -11.93 12.95 20.83
CA ASN A 89 -12.23 11.55 20.61
C ASN A 89 -11.42 10.91 19.46
N TRP A 90 -10.30 11.50 19.02
CA TRP A 90 -9.19 10.84 18.28
C TRP A 90 -8.46 9.82 19.19
N GLN A 91 -9.25 9.17 20.04
CA GLN A 91 -8.96 8.04 20.91
C GLN A 91 -8.95 6.73 20.13
N TYR A 92 -9.01 6.74 18.79
CA TYR A 92 -8.64 5.57 18.00
C TYR A 92 -7.14 5.23 18.10
N ILE A 93 -6.31 6.13 18.66
CA ILE A 93 -4.97 5.79 19.15
C ILE A 93 -5.03 4.80 20.35
N ALA A 94 -6.19 4.52 20.93
CA ALA A 94 -6.31 3.72 22.16
C ALA A 94 -7.57 2.85 22.29
N LYS A 95 -8.39 2.71 21.24
CA LYS A 95 -9.46 1.69 21.25
C LYS A 95 -9.09 0.60 20.28
N GLN A 96 -8.14 -0.24 20.71
CA GLN A 96 -8.24 -1.65 20.39
C GLN A 96 -9.61 -2.07 20.94
N LYS A 97 -10.63 -2.11 20.09
CA LYS A 97 -11.86 -2.80 20.47
C LYS A 97 -11.42 -4.25 20.51
N PHE A 98 -11.41 -4.83 21.70
CA PHE A 98 -11.17 -6.25 21.86
C PHE A 98 -12.15 -6.97 20.93
N LEU A 99 -11.62 -7.60 19.89
CA LEU A 99 -12.28 -8.76 19.33
C LEU A 99 -12.30 -9.77 20.46
N ASP A 100 -13.49 -10.22 20.84
CA ASP A 100 -13.63 -11.31 21.78
C ASP A 100 -13.03 -12.56 21.12
N HIS A 101 -11.73 -12.79 21.35
CA HIS A 101 -10.90 -13.82 20.73
C HIS A 101 -11.39 -15.24 20.99
N GLN A 102 -12.40 -15.39 21.85
CA GLN A 102 -13.03 -16.68 22.18
C GLN A 102 -14.20 -17.03 21.25
N LYS A 103 -14.58 -16.17 20.30
CA LYS A 103 -15.56 -16.56 19.28
C LYS A 103 -14.91 -17.49 18.27
N ARG A 104 -15.19 -18.79 18.42
CA ARG A 104 -14.88 -19.82 17.43
C ARG A 104 -15.42 -19.38 16.07
N GLN A 105 -14.50 -19.09 15.15
CA GLN A 105 -14.81 -18.85 13.76
C GLN A 105 -14.96 -20.20 13.05
N ASN A 106 -16.02 -20.34 12.27
CA ASN A 106 -16.20 -21.49 11.40
C ASN A 106 -15.77 -21.08 9.99
N TYR A 107 -14.58 -21.53 9.59
CA TYR A 107 -14.13 -21.39 8.22
C TYR A 107 -14.61 -22.59 7.40
N SER A 108 -15.12 -22.31 6.21
CA SER A 108 -15.30 -23.27 5.12
C SER A 108 -14.16 -23.13 4.12
N THR A 109 -13.91 -24.15 3.31
CA THR A 109 -13.00 -24.05 2.17
C THR A 109 -13.79 -23.83 0.89
N ARG A 110 -13.26 -23.00 -0.01
CA ARG A 110 -13.81 -22.77 -1.34
C ARG A 110 -12.70 -22.77 -2.37
N GLU A 111 -13.06 -23.17 -3.59
CA GLU A 111 -12.18 -23.08 -4.73
C GLU A 111 -12.29 -21.68 -5.36
N LEU A 112 -11.20 -20.93 -5.29
CA LEU A 112 -11.03 -19.62 -5.92
C LEU A 112 -10.28 -19.78 -7.24
N LEU A 113 -10.88 -19.27 -8.31
CA LEU A 113 -10.31 -19.22 -9.63
C LEU A 113 -9.84 -17.80 -9.93
N ILE A 114 -8.61 -17.70 -10.44
CA ILE A 114 -7.97 -16.44 -10.77
C ILE A 114 -7.55 -16.47 -12.24
N HIS A 115 -7.96 -15.47 -13.01
CA HIS A 115 -7.55 -15.31 -14.40
C HIS A 115 -7.26 -13.85 -14.73
N SER A 116 -6.50 -13.61 -15.79
CA SER A 116 -6.29 -12.26 -16.33
C SER A 116 -7.45 -11.92 -17.29
N CYS A 117 -8.10 -10.79 -17.10
CA CYS A 117 -9.23 -10.36 -17.91
C CYS A 117 -8.81 -10.23 -19.39
N PRO A 118 -9.46 -10.90 -20.35
CA PRO A 118 -9.05 -10.87 -21.76
C PRO A 118 -9.23 -9.48 -22.41
N MET A 119 -9.99 -8.58 -21.78
CA MET A 119 -10.32 -7.27 -22.33
C MET A 119 -9.41 -6.15 -21.84
N CYS A 120 -8.89 -6.26 -20.62
CA CYS A 120 -8.07 -5.19 -20.01
C CYS A 120 -6.82 -5.70 -19.28
N GLY A 121 -6.67 -7.01 -19.11
CA GLY A 121 -5.55 -7.63 -18.42
C GLY A 121 -5.63 -7.64 -16.90
N ALA A 122 -6.61 -6.96 -16.30
CA ALA A 122 -6.79 -6.95 -14.85
C ALA A 122 -7.01 -8.36 -14.30
N GLN A 123 -6.42 -8.67 -13.14
CA GLN A 123 -6.68 -9.91 -12.44
C GLN A 123 -8.15 -9.97 -11.97
N VAL A 124 -8.82 -11.08 -12.22
CA VAL A 124 -10.20 -11.33 -11.83
C VAL A 124 -10.25 -12.55 -10.92
N GLU A 125 -10.86 -12.36 -9.75
CA GLU A 125 -11.05 -13.38 -8.73
C GLU A 125 -12.52 -13.79 -8.71
N ALA A 126 -12.79 -15.10 -8.83
CA ALA A 126 -14.15 -15.62 -8.76
C ALA A 126 -14.15 -17.04 -8.20
N PHE A 127 -15.20 -17.40 -7.49
CA PHE A 127 -15.33 -18.75 -6.96
C PHE A 127 -15.83 -19.71 -8.04
N ALA A 128 -15.34 -20.95 -8.00
CA ALA A 128 -15.82 -22.01 -8.89
C ALA A 128 -17.34 -22.25 -8.79
N SER A 129 -17.98 -21.87 -7.68
CA SER A 129 -19.45 -21.96 -7.52
C SER A 129 -20.24 -20.86 -8.26
N GLN A 130 -19.59 -19.83 -8.81
CA GLN A 130 -20.24 -18.73 -9.52
C GLN A 130 -20.26 -18.98 -11.04
N ASN A 131 -21.39 -18.72 -11.70
CA ASN A 131 -21.54 -18.90 -13.15
C ASN A 131 -21.25 -17.64 -13.98
N ILE A 132 -21.34 -16.46 -13.36
CA ILE A 132 -21.10 -15.16 -14.02
C ILE A 132 -20.03 -14.43 -13.23
N TRP A 133 -18.95 -14.07 -13.91
CA TRP A 133 -17.84 -13.33 -13.35
C TRP A 133 -17.81 -11.91 -13.91
N HIS A 134 -17.23 -10.98 -13.17
CA HIS A 134 -17.06 -9.60 -13.62
C HIS A 134 -15.67 -9.10 -13.29
N CYS A 135 -15.08 -8.35 -14.23
CA CYS A 135 -13.83 -7.65 -13.98
C CYS A 135 -14.11 -6.35 -13.21
N ASP A 136 -13.51 -6.18 -12.04
CA ASP A 136 -13.70 -4.97 -11.23
C ASP A 136 -13.16 -3.69 -11.89
N TYR A 137 -12.15 -3.83 -12.75
CA TYR A 137 -11.54 -2.71 -13.45
C TYR A 137 -12.37 -2.23 -14.65
N CYS A 138 -12.59 -3.10 -15.66
CA CYS A 138 -13.25 -2.69 -16.90
C CYS A 138 -14.75 -3.04 -16.97
N ARG A 139 -15.29 -3.68 -15.92
CA ARG A 139 -16.71 -4.05 -15.77
C ARG A 139 -17.25 -5.05 -16.80
N ASN A 140 -16.38 -5.65 -17.61
CA ASN A 140 -16.77 -6.73 -18.51
C ASN A 140 -17.21 -7.96 -17.72
N LYS A 141 -18.16 -8.70 -18.29
CA LYS A 141 -18.72 -9.91 -17.72
C LYS A 141 -18.34 -11.09 -18.59
N PHE A 142 -18.05 -12.21 -17.95
CA PHE A 142 -17.67 -13.45 -18.62
C PHE A 142 -18.49 -14.60 -18.05
N ILE A 143 -18.82 -15.58 -18.89
CA ILE A 143 -19.45 -16.82 -18.44
C ILE A 143 -18.33 -17.75 -17.97
N LYS A 144 -18.48 -18.37 -16.79
CA LYS A 144 -17.46 -19.26 -16.20
C LYS A 144 -16.92 -20.28 -17.21
N ASP A 145 -17.79 -20.89 -18.00
CA ASP A 145 -17.41 -21.93 -18.96
C ASP A 145 -16.47 -21.43 -20.06
N GLU A 146 -16.55 -20.16 -20.47
CA GLU A 146 -15.65 -19.56 -21.46
C GLU A 146 -14.21 -19.50 -20.92
N ILE A 147 -14.04 -19.17 -19.64
CA ILE A 147 -12.72 -19.12 -18.98
C ILE A 147 -12.23 -20.52 -18.64
N LEU A 148 -13.11 -21.43 -18.23
CA LEU A 148 -12.72 -22.82 -17.98
C LEU A 148 -12.25 -23.53 -19.25
N GLN A 149 -12.89 -23.24 -20.39
CA GLN A 149 -12.50 -23.78 -21.69
C GLN A 149 -11.14 -23.24 -22.16
N SER A 150 -10.82 -21.97 -21.88
CA SER A 150 -9.51 -21.40 -22.22
C SER A 150 -8.38 -22.03 -21.42
N LYS A 151 -8.68 -22.60 -20.24
CA LYS A 151 -7.72 -23.13 -19.25
C LYS A 151 -6.70 -22.09 -18.76
N ASP A 152 -6.93 -20.81 -19.05
CA ASP A 152 -6.06 -19.72 -18.65
C ASP A 152 -6.49 -19.17 -17.29
N TYR A 153 -6.39 -20.01 -16.25
CA TYR A 153 -6.69 -19.64 -14.87
C TYR A 153 -5.84 -20.45 -13.89
N LYS A 154 -5.65 -19.91 -12.69
CA LYS A 154 -5.10 -20.61 -11.52
C LYS A 154 -6.22 -20.95 -10.55
N SER A 155 -6.15 -22.12 -9.92
CA SER A 155 -7.09 -22.56 -8.89
C SER A 155 -6.40 -22.62 -7.54
N TYR A 156 -7.07 -22.12 -6.50
CA TYR A 156 -6.59 -22.13 -5.12
C TYR A 156 -7.71 -22.57 -4.19
N GLU A 157 -7.37 -23.40 -3.20
CA GLU A 157 -8.23 -23.62 -2.05
C GLU A 157 -7.99 -22.50 -1.03
N VAL A 158 -9.05 -21.76 -0.70
CA VAL A 158 -9.00 -20.62 0.24
C VAL A 158 -10.04 -20.78 1.32
N ILE A 159 -9.80 -20.18 2.49
CA ILE A 159 -10.79 -20.12 3.56
C ILE A 159 -11.85 -19.05 3.28
N ASP A 160 -13.07 -19.32 3.70
CA ASP A 160 -14.23 -18.43 3.63
C ASP A 160 -15.07 -18.58 4.90
N ASN A 161 -15.35 -17.48 5.60
CA ASN A 161 -16.25 -17.45 6.76
C ASN A 161 -17.62 -16.80 6.44
N GLY A 162 -17.90 -16.55 5.16
CA GLY A 162 -19.11 -15.87 4.67
C GLY A 162 -19.02 -14.34 4.71
N ASP A 163 -17.94 -13.78 5.28
CA ASP A 163 -17.66 -12.36 5.17
C ASP A 163 -17.01 -12.04 3.82
N LYS A 164 -17.63 -11.16 3.06
CA LYS A 164 -17.09 -10.66 1.78
C LYS A 164 -15.78 -9.90 1.94
N LEU A 165 -15.46 -9.53 3.17
CA LEU A 165 -14.27 -8.80 3.55
C LEU A 165 -13.16 -9.72 4.08
N LEU A 166 -13.34 -11.04 4.13
CA LEU A 166 -12.21 -11.90 4.44
C LEU A 166 -11.24 -11.93 3.25
N PRO A 167 -9.97 -11.51 3.39
CA PRO A 167 -9.04 -11.58 2.28
C PRO A 167 -8.64 -13.04 2.03
N HIS A 168 -8.63 -13.49 0.77
CA HIS A 168 -8.31 -14.88 0.41
C HIS A 168 -6.81 -15.21 0.38
N PHE A 169 -5.96 -14.22 0.67
CA PHE A 169 -4.52 -14.31 0.58
C PHE A 169 -3.87 -13.74 1.84
N ALA A 170 -2.71 -14.27 2.20
CA ALA A 170 -1.95 -13.84 3.37
C ALA A 170 -0.44 -13.95 3.12
N ILE A 171 0.35 -13.19 3.89
CA ILE A 171 1.80 -13.40 4.00
C ILE A 171 2.07 -14.21 5.27
N PRO A 172 2.76 -15.36 5.23
CA PRO A 172 3.00 -16.14 6.44
C PRO A 172 3.98 -15.43 7.40
N PHE A 173 3.86 -15.72 8.70
CA PHE A 173 4.91 -15.36 9.67
C PHE A 173 6.24 -16.02 9.28
N SER A 174 7.29 -15.21 9.18
CA SER A 174 8.68 -15.67 9.02
C SER A 174 9.50 -15.41 10.28
N VAL A 175 9.14 -14.39 11.04
CA VAL A 175 9.68 -14.09 12.37
C VAL A 175 8.89 -14.89 13.39
N SER A 176 9.58 -15.62 14.27
CA SER A 176 8.90 -16.33 15.37
C SER A 176 8.50 -15.40 16.50
N ARG A 177 7.56 -15.84 17.36
CA ARG A 177 7.12 -15.04 18.52
C ARG A 177 8.29 -14.74 19.45
N GLU A 178 9.17 -15.70 19.70
CA GLU A 178 10.36 -15.56 20.54
C GLU A 178 11.38 -14.59 19.92
N GLU A 179 11.48 -14.55 18.59
CA GLU A 179 12.29 -13.57 17.89
C GLU A 179 11.69 -12.17 17.99
N ALA A 180 10.38 -12.00 17.80
CA ALA A 180 9.70 -10.73 17.98
C ALA A 180 9.87 -10.17 19.41
N LYS A 181 9.80 -11.03 20.44
CA LYS A 181 10.13 -10.64 21.83
C LYS A 181 11.55 -10.08 21.94
N ARG A 182 12.54 -10.79 21.38
CA ARG A 182 13.94 -10.34 21.38
C ARG A 182 14.13 -9.03 20.62
N ILE A 183 13.43 -8.84 19.50
CA ILE A 183 13.45 -7.59 18.72
C ILE A 183 12.98 -6.41 19.58
N ILE A 184 11.85 -6.54 20.27
CA ILE A 184 11.32 -5.48 21.15
C ILE A 184 12.33 -5.15 22.26
N LEU A 185 12.88 -6.17 22.93
CA LEU A 185 13.84 -5.95 24.02
C LEU A 185 15.12 -5.25 23.52
N ARG A 186 15.67 -5.67 22.38
CA ARG A 186 16.85 -5.03 21.77
C ARG A 186 16.55 -3.58 21.35
N PHE A 187 15.40 -3.37 20.70
CA PHE A 187 14.97 -2.04 20.28
C PHE A 187 14.83 -1.07 21.45
N ALA A 188 14.31 -1.57 22.58
CA ALA A 188 14.16 -0.79 23.80
C ALA A 188 15.49 -0.55 24.52
N ALA A 189 16.38 -1.54 24.56
CA ALA A 189 17.70 -1.43 25.18
C ALA A 189 18.57 -0.33 24.54
N LEU A 190 18.40 -0.07 23.24
CA LEU A 190 19.06 1.05 22.54
C LEU A 190 18.52 2.43 22.97
N ARG A 191 17.39 2.49 23.69
CA ARG A 191 16.69 3.72 24.08
C ARG A 191 16.22 3.64 25.55
N PRO A 192 17.14 3.45 26.51
CA PRO A 192 16.79 3.13 27.90
C PRO A 192 15.95 4.21 28.57
N ASN A 193 16.16 5.49 28.23
CA ASN A 193 15.38 6.60 28.77
C ASN A 193 13.94 6.63 28.24
N ALA A 194 13.72 6.26 26.98
CA ALA A 194 12.39 6.29 26.36
C ALA A 194 11.49 5.17 26.90
N PHE A 195 12.08 4.05 27.31
CA PHE A 195 11.35 2.86 27.77
C PHE A 195 11.62 2.51 29.23
N LYS A 196 12.11 3.48 30.02
CA LYS A 196 12.26 3.34 31.45
C LYS A 196 10.91 2.99 32.09
N GLU A 197 10.93 2.11 33.10
CA GLU A 197 9.74 1.70 33.85
C GLU A 197 8.66 0.98 33.02
N GLN A 198 8.96 0.62 31.77
CA GLN A 198 8.03 -0.14 30.92
C GLN A 198 7.96 -1.64 31.27
N ASN A 199 8.85 -2.15 32.15
CA ASN A 199 8.90 -3.55 32.60
C ASN A 199 8.81 -4.55 31.43
N LEU A 200 9.56 -4.27 30.35
CA LEU A 200 9.42 -5.00 29.08
C LEU A 200 9.83 -6.46 29.19
N GLU A 201 10.80 -6.81 30.05
CA GLU A 201 11.22 -8.19 30.27
C GLU A 201 10.06 -9.13 30.64
N LYS A 202 9.04 -8.63 31.34
CA LYS A 202 7.83 -9.40 31.67
C LYS A 202 6.73 -9.21 30.63
N ARG A 203 6.52 -7.98 30.16
CA ARG A 203 5.40 -7.67 29.25
C ARG A 203 5.51 -8.33 27.88
N VAL A 204 6.72 -8.56 27.37
CA VAL A 204 6.87 -9.21 26.06
C VAL A 204 6.24 -10.61 26.01
N ASP A 205 5.93 -11.25 27.15
CA ASP A 205 5.17 -12.50 27.16
C ASP A 205 3.68 -12.31 26.83
N GLU A 206 3.14 -11.10 26.99
CA GLU A 206 1.79 -10.70 26.59
C GLU A 206 1.72 -10.29 25.11
N LEU A 207 2.76 -10.58 24.32
CA LEU A 207 2.83 -10.22 22.90
C LEU A 207 1.77 -10.98 22.09
N TRP A 208 0.92 -10.23 21.40
CA TRP A 208 -0.15 -10.75 20.55
C TRP A 208 0.32 -11.01 19.12
N GLN A 209 -0.36 -11.92 18.44
CA GLN A 209 -0.14 -12.27 17.04
C GLN A 209 -1.42 -12.01 16.26
N PHE A 210 -1.33 -11.23 15.18
CA PHE A 210 -2.47 -10.89 14.36
C PHE A 210 -2.16 -11.00 12.87
N TYR A 211 -3.17 -11.42 12.12
CA TYR A 211 -3.30 -11.09 10.71
C TYR A 211 -4.21 -9.87 10.56
N VAL A 212 -3.69 -8.82 9.91
CA VAL A 212 -4.38 -7.56 9.70
C VAL A 212 -4.65 -7.37 8.20
N PRO A 213 -5.83 -6.88 7.80
CA PRO A 213 -6.17 -6.71 6.39
C PRO A 213 -5.50 -5.47 5.82
N PHE A 214 -4.83 -5.63 4.69
CA PHE A 214 -4.26 -4.57 3.89
C PHE A 214 -4.77 -4.61 2.46
N ARG A 215 -4.96 -3.43 1.89
CA ARG A 215 -5.13 -3.25 0.45
C ARG A 215 -3.76 -3.11 -0.21
N ILE A 216 -3.54 -3.81 -1.31
CA ILE A 216 -2.41 -3.65 -2.22
C ILE A 216 -2.97 -3.11 -3.54
N SER A 217 -2.50 -1.97 -4.01
CA SER A 217 -3.01 -1.38 -5.24
C SER A 217 -1.94 -0.76 -6.14
N ASP A 218 -2.14 -0.89 -7.44
CA ASP A 218 -1.45 -0.03 -8.42
C ASP A 218 -2.26 1.25 -8.59
N SER A 219 -1.66 2.37 -8.22
CA SER A 219 -2.31 3.68 -8.17
C SER A 219 -1.49 4.74 -8.90
N SER A 220 -2.14 5.60 -9.68
CA SER A 220 -1.55 6.88 -10.10
C SER A 220 -2.21 8.03 -9.35
N PHE A 221 -1.39 8.92 -8.79
CA PHE A 221 -1.82 10.10 -8.07
C PHE A 221 -1.57 11.36 -8.89
N LEU A 222 -2.58 12.23 -8.97
CA LEU A 222 -2.47 13.57 -9.53
C LEU A 222 -2.77 14.59 -8.43
N VAL A 223 -1.85 15.49 -8.18
CA VAL A 223 -1.93 16.48 -7.09
C VAL A 223 -1.77 17.88 -7.65
N GLU A 224 -2.60 18.82 -7.21
CA GLU A 224 -2.38 20.24 -7.46
C GLU A 224 -1.63 20.89 -6.29
N VAL A 225 -0.52 21.53 -6.62
CA VAL A 225 0.27 22.37 -5.72
C VAL A 225 0.20 23.81 -6.17
N GLU A 226 0.19 24.74 -5.23
CA GLU A 226 0.07 26.17 -5.49
C GLU A 226 1.16 26.94 -4.77
N THR A 227 1.69 27.95 -5.45
CA THR A 227 2.75 28.84 -4.98
C THR A 227 2.44 30.28 -5.39
N GLU A 228 3.31 31.21 -5.01
CA GLU A 228 3.31 32.58 -5.53
C GLU A 228 3.44 32.67 -7.07
N LYS A 229 3.99 31.65 -7.74
CA LYS A 229 4.14 31.60 -9.21
C LYS A 229 2.85 31.14 -9.92
N GLY A 230 1.91 30.55 -9.19
CA GLY A 230 0.69 29.94 -9.74
C GLY A 230 0.50 28.50 -9.27
N ALA A 231 -0.35 27.75 -9.97
CA ALA A 231 -0.65 26.36 -9.69
C ALA A 231 0.08 25.43 -10.66
N ALA A 232 0.53 24.28 -10.17
CA ALA A 232 1.16 23.22 -10.94
C ALA A 232 0.56 21.86 -10.57
N LEU A 233 0.56 20.94 -11.54
CA LEU A 233 0.17 19.55 -11.30
C LEU A 233 1.42 18.67 -11.14
N LEU A 234 1.38 17.79 -10.15
CA LEU A 234 2.37 16.75 -9.94
C LEU A 234 1.70 15.38 -10.09
N LEU A 235 2.36 14.48 -10.81
CA LEU A 235 1.91 13.10 -11.01
C LEU A 235 2.91 12.11 -10.41
N GLN A 236 2.42 11.08 -9.73
CA GLN A 236 3.22 9.94 -9.29
C GLN A 236 2.52 8.65 -9.68
N ASP A 237 3.30 7.67 -10.13
CA ASP A 237 2.84 6.31 -10.36
C ASP A 237 3.37 5.40 -9.25
N CYS A 238 2.50 4.55 -8.73
CA CYS A 238 2.79 3.65 -7.63
C CYS A 238 2.29 2.25 -8.01
N ILE A 239 3.16 1.27 -7.84
CA ILE A 239 2.82 -0.15 -7.92
C ILE A 239 2.87 -0.73 -6.52
N ASN A 240 1.95 -1.63 -6.21
CA ASN A 240 1.92 -2.33 -4.93
C ASN A 240 1.87 -1.39 -3.73
N LEU A 241 1.06 -0.33 -3.79
CA LEU A 241 0.83 0.53 -2.64
C LEU A 241 0.13 -0.27 -1.53
N VAL A 242 0.86 -0.56 -0.46
CA VAL A 242 0.34 -1.27 0.71
C VAL A 242 -0.33 -0.28 1.64
N THR A 243 -1.64 -0.43 1.84
CA THR A 243 -2.47 0.44 2.68
C THR A 243 -3.24 -0.39 3.71
N PRO A 244 -3.00 -0.20 5.03
CA PRO A 244 -3.79 -0.89 6.04
C PRO A 244 -5.26 -0.49 5.92
N ILE A 245 -6.18 -1.44 6.04
CA ILE A 245 -7.62 -1.19 5.96
C ILE A 245 -8.34 -1.59 7.24
N THR A 246 -7.75 -1.31 8.40
CA THR A 246 -8.25 -1.69 9.73
C THR A 246 -8.79 -0.50 10.52
N ASN A 247 -9.74 -0.75 11.44
CA ASN A 247 -10.15 0.21 12.47
C ASN A 247 -9.63 -0.12 13.88
N ASP A 248 -9.09 -1.32 14.08
CA ASP A 248 -8.69 -1.82 15.41
C ASP A 248 -7.20 -1.60 15.70
N HIS A 249 -6.38 -1.40 14.66
CA HIS A 249 -4.95 -1.17 14.80
C HIS A 249 -4.52 0.23 14.36
N ASN A 250 -3.41 0.70 14.94
CA ASN A 250 -2.84 2.00 14.62
C ASN A 250 -2.21 1.96 13.22
N GLN A 251 -2.80 2.71 12.28
CA GLN A 251 -2.37 2.76 10.89
C GLN A 251 -1.00 3.42 10.68
N HIS A 252 -0.52 4.30 11.58
CA HIS A 252 0.85 4.84 11.51
C HIS A 252 1.83 3.72 11.77
N MET A 253 1.62 2.98 12.86
CA MET A 253 2.49 1.88 13.25
C MET A 253 2.55 0.81 12.16
N LEU A 254 1.40 0.45 11.58
CA LEU A 254 1.30 -0.50 10.47
C LEU A 254 2.04 -0.04 9.20
N ASN A 255 1.98 1.26 8.89
CA ASN A 255 2.77 1.84 7.80
C ASN A 255 4.27 1.83 8.12
N ASP A 256 4.63 2.17 9.35
CA ASP A 256 6.02 2.32 9.78
C ASP A 256 6.74 0.98 9.84
N ILE A 257 6.07 -0.12 10.19
CA ILE A 257 6.67 -1.47 10.19
C ILE A 257 6.83 -2.08 8.78
N GLY A 258 6.46 -1.36 7.72
CA GLY A 258 6.86 -1.72 6.37
C GLY A 258 8.38 -1.59 6.15
N PRO A 259 8.89 -1.94 4.96
CA PRO A 259 8.16 -2.48 3.81
C PRO A 259 7.87 -3.98 3.95
N TRP A 260 7.09 -4.49 3.01
CA TRP A 260 6.66 -5.90 2.92
C TRP A 260 7.27 -6.54 1.67
N ASP A 261 7.67 -7.80 1.80
CA ASP A 261 8.01 -8.66 0.66
C ASP A 261 6.75 -9.36 0.17
N LEU A 262 6.14 -8.79 -0.86
CA LEU A 262 4.87 -9.25 -1.41
C LEU A 262 5.02 -10.53 -2.23
N SER A 263 6.25 -10.99 -2.49
CA SER A 263 6.49 -12.25 -3.20
C SER A 263 6.14 -13.47 -2.33
N ALA A 264 6.04 -13.26 -1.01
CA ALA A 264 5.62 -14.27 -0.05
C ALA A 264 4.10 -14.43 0.09
N ILE A 265 3.29 -13.70 -0.71
CA ILE A 265 1.83 -13.85 -0.68
C ILE A 265 1.46 -15.28 -1.08
N ALA A 266 0.62 -15.92 -0.28
CA ALA A 266 0.12 -17.26 -0.52
C ALA A 266 -1.41 -17.34 -0.29
N PRO A 267 -2.09 -18.33 -0.86
CA PRO A 267 -3.49 -18.61 -0.55
C PRO A 267 -3.70 -18.78 0.94
N PHE A 268 -4.66 -18.06 1.50
CA PHE A 268 -4.96 -18.12 2.90
C PHE A 268 -5.69 -19.42 3.21
N SER A 269 -5.00 -20.31 3.93
CA SER A 269 -5.47 -21.64 4.30
C SER A 269 -5.60 -21.76 5.82
N ALA A 270 -6.29 -22.80 6.29
CA ALA A 270 -6.47 -23.06 7.72
C ALA A 270 -5.14 -23.15 8.50
N LYS A 271 -4.03 -23.47 7.84
CA LYS A 271 -2.68 -23.52 8.44
C LYS A 271 -2.24 -22.18 9.03
N PHE A 272 -2.67 -21.07 8.44
CA PHE A 272 -2.38 -19.73 8.94
C PHE A 272 -3.14 -19.41 10.24
N ALA A 273 -4.19 -20.16 10.55
CA ALA A 273 -4.97 -20.05 11.78
C ALA A 273 -4.54 -21.07 12.85
N GLU A 274 -3.47 -21.82 12.65
CA GLU A 274 -2.94 -22.74 13.66
C GLU A 274 -2.25 -21.96 14.79
N GLY A 275 -2.73 -22.15 16.03
CA GLY A 275 -2.20 -21.51 17.23
C GLY A 275 -3.06 -20.36 17.76
N ASP A 276 -2.49 -19.57 18.66
CA ASP A 276 -3.15 -18.40 19.27
C ASP A 276 -2.86 -17.16 18.40
N ILE A 277 -3.58 -17.08 17.28
CA ILE A 277 -3.47 -16.00 16.27
C ILE A 277 -4.83 -15.36 16.09
N GLY A 278 -4.88 -14.03 16.20
CA GLY A 278 -6.07 -13.23 15.92
C GLY A 278 -6.17 -12.83 14.44
N PHE A 279 -7.41 -12.64 13.98
CA PHE A 279 -7.71 -12.07 12.67
C PHE A 279 -8.47 -10.78 12.86
N ASP A 280 -7.99 -9.70 12.26
CA ASP A 280 -8.72 -8.44 12.21
C ASP A 280 -9.70 -8.47 11.02
N GLU A 281 -10.98 -8.49 11.33
CA GLU A 281 -12.07 -8.50 10.37
C GLU A 281 -12.91 -7.22 10.46
N THR A 282 -12.51 -6.24 11.27
CA THR A 282 -13.34 -5.09 11.62
C THR A 282 -13.12 -3.92 10.68
N TYR A 283 -13.30 -4.16 9.39
CA TYR A 283 -13.23 -3.10 8.41
C TYR A 283 -14.53 -2.87 7.67
N LYS A 284 -14.78 -1.59 7.35
CA LYS A 284 -15.83 -1.19 6.42
C LYS A 284 -15.10 -0.64 5.21
N ALA A 285 -15.51 -1.07 4.02
CA ALA A 285 -14.78 -0.85 2.78
C ALA A 285 -14.39 0.61 2.45
N ASP A 286 -14.93 1.64 3.13
CA ASP A 286 -14.95 2.97 2.54
C ASP A 286 -15.05 4.21 3.47
N SER A 287 -14.28 4.37 4.56
CA SER A 287 -14.21 5.75 5.13
C SER A 287 -13.02 6.21 5.99
N SER A 288 -12.32 5.38 6.76
CA SER A 288 -11.25 5.89 7.66
C SER A 288 -9.81 5.71 7.15
N PRO A 289 -9.39 4.58 6.51
CA PRO A 289 -7.96 4.33 6.30
C PRO A 289 -7.34 5.11 5.12
N ALA A 290 -8.15 5.37 4.07
CA ALA A 290 -7.68 6.09 2.88
C ALA A 290 -7.44 7.59 3.14
N LEU A 291 -8.25 8.23 4.00
CA LEU A 291 -8.04 9.62 4.42
C LEU A 291 -6.72 9.78 5.20
N PHE A 292 -6.43 8.78 6.04
CA PHE A 292 -5.25 8.77 6.87
C PHE A 292 -3.95 8.68 6.08
N ILE A 293 -3.82 7.69 5.17
CA ILE A 293 -2.62 7.52 4.33
C ILE A 293 -2.41 8.77 3.48
N ARG A 294 -3.49 9.32 2.92
CA ARG A 294 -3.46 10.54 2.13
C ARG A 294 -2.86 11.73 2.89
N GLU A 295 -3.28 11.96 4.13
CA GLU A 295 -2.85 13.14 4.88
C GLU A 295 -1.53 12.98 5.63
N ASN A 296 -1.23 11.78 6.11
CA ASN A 296 -0.08 11.55 6.99
C ASN A 296 1.11 10.91 6.28
N THR A 297 0.90 10.27 5.13
CA THR A 297 1.97 9.61 4.36
C THR A 297 2.20 10.35 3.05
N LEU A 298 1.18 10.44 2.19
CA LEU A 298 1.33 11.07 0.87
C LEU A 298 1.63 12.57 0.97
N LYS A 299 0.96 13.32 1.85
CA LYS A 299 1.17 14.77 1.96
C LYS A 299 2.62 15.13 2.37
N PRO A 300 3.26 14.52 3.39
CA PRO A 300 4.68 14.75 3.66
C PRO A 300 5.60 14.38 2.49
N GLU A 301 5.34 13.28 1.79
CA GLU A 301 6.10 12.87 0.59
C GLU A 301 5.98 13.91 -0.52
N ILE A 302 4.76 14.35 -0.82
CA ILE A 302 4.45 15.41 -1.80
C ILE A 302 5.19 16.70 -1.42
N VAL A 303 5.13 17.11 -0.16
CA VAL A 303 5.80 18.32 0.32
C VAL A 303 7.33 18.23 0.15
N THR A 304 7.90 17.07 0.47
CA THR A 304 9.34 16.82 0.32
C THR A 304 9.75 16.88 -1.14
N ALA A 305 8.98 16.23 -2.03
CA ALA A 305 9.23 16.26 -3.46
C ALA A 305 9.04 17.66 -4.04
N PHE A 306 7.99 18.37 -3.64
CA PHE A 306 7.72 19.75 -4.01
C PHE A 306 8.89 20.67 -3.67
N LYS A 307 9.42 20.61 -2.44
CA LYS A 307 10.56 21.43 -2.02
C LYS A 307 11.84 21.15 -2.82
N LYS A 308 12.01 19.91 -3.33
CA LYS A 308 13.12 19.55 -4.21
C LYS A 308 12.93 20.12 -5.62
N LEU A 309 11.69 20.10 -6.12
CA LEU A 309 11.34 20.59 -7.47
C LEU A 309 11.28 22.13 -7.53
N TYR A 310 10.86 22.77 -6.44
CA TYR A 310 10.53 24.19 -6.41
C TYR A 310 11.10 24.87 -5.17
N SER A 311 11.83 25.97 -5.39
CA SER A 311 12.33 26.85 -4.32
C SER A 311 11.26 27.85 -3.86
N SER A 312 10.17 27.38 -3.25
CA SER A 312 9.15 28.26 -2.64
C SER A 312 9.00 28.02 -1.14
N LYS A 313 8.95 29.13 -0.38
CA LYS A 313 8.66 29.12 1.07
C LYS A 313 7.16 29.15 1.38
N LYS A 314 6.32 29.47 0.39
CA LYS A 314 4.87 29.61 0.56
C LYS A 314 4.16 28.74 -0.47
N TYR A 315 3.73 27.57 -0.01
CA TYR A 315 3.03 26.62 -0.87
C TYR A 315 1.75 26.09 -0.19
N ARG A 316 0.82 25.62 -1.02
CA ARG A 316 -0.37 24.89 -0.61
C ARG A 316 -0.52 23.63 -1.46
N VAL A 317 -0.88 22.52 -0.84
CA VAL A 317 -1.34 21.31 -1.55
C VAL A 317 -2.85 21.39 -1.56
N ASN A 318 -3.44 21.54 -2.75
CA ASN A 318 -4.85 21.89 -2.90
C ASN A 318 -5.74 20.65 -2.86
N TRP A 319 -5.53 19.73 -3.78
CA TRP A 319 -6.32 18.51 -3.91
C TRP A 319 -5.48 17.37 -4.46
N ILE A 320 -6.00 16.16 -4.31
CA ILE A 320 -5.47 14.94 -4.91
C ILE A 320 -6.59 14.18 -5.64
N ARG A 321 -6.23 13.57 -6.75
CA ARG A 321 -7.04 12.59 -7.49
C ARG A 321 -6.23 11.30 -7.61
N GLU A 322 -6.93 10.19 -7.62
CA GLU A 322 -6.34 8.85 -7.70
C GLU A 322 -7.01 8.06 -8.81
N GLU A 323 -6.21 7.38 -9.62
CA GLU A 323 -6.66 6.28 -10.47
C GLU A 323 -6.13 4.99 -9.86
N ILE A 324 -7.03 4.08 -9.48
CA ILE A 324 -6.69 2.74 -9.00
C ILE A 324 -6.85 1.79 -10.19
N ARG A 325 -5.79 1.08 -10.57
CA ARG A 325 -5.80 0.14 -11.69
C ARG A 325 -5.97 -1.30 -11.23
N THR A 326 -5.28 -1.68 -10.17
CA THR A 326 -5.40 -3.00 -9.54
C THR A 326 -5.69 -2.82 -8.06
N VAL A 327 -6.44 -3.75 -7.48
CA VAL A 327 -6.71 -3.77 -6.05
C VAL A 327 -6.79 -5.21 -5.58
N LYS A 328 -6.07 -5.51 -4.51
CA LYS A 328 -6.10 -6.79 -3.82
C LYS A 328 -6.16 -6.56 -2.33
N THR A 329 -6.78 -7.50 -1.63
CA THR A 329 -6.73 -7.50 -0.17
C THR A 329 -5.93 -8.70 0.29
N VAL A 330 -5.02 -8.48 1.23
CA VAL A 330 -4.12 -9.49 1.77
C VAL A 330 -4.03 -9.33 3.29
N MET A 331 -4.02 -10.44 4.00
CA MET A 331 -3.76 -10.49 5.43
C MET A 331 -2.26 -10.44 5.71
N LEU A 332 -1.79 -9.43 6.43
CA LEU A 332 -0.37 -9.25 6.77
C LEU A 332 -0.10 -9.59 8.24
N PRO A 333 1.00 -10.31 8.53
CA PRO A 333 1.31 -10.80 9.86
C PRO A 333 1.98 -9.71 10.72
N ILE A 334 1.44 -9.46 11.91
CA ILE A 334 2.03 -8.54 12.88
C ILE A 334 2.10 -9.17 14.27
N TYR A 335 3.07 -8.70 15.03
CA TYR A 335 3.05 -8.80 16.49
C TYR A 335 2.68 -7.46 17.09
N PHE A 336 1.89 -7.49 18.17
CA PHE A 336 1.47 -6.28 18.87
C PHE A 336 1.60 -6.43 20.38
N LEU A 337 2.26 -5.47 21.03
CA LEU A 337 2.34 -5.39 22.49
C LEU A 337 1.57 -4.16 22.96
N ASP A 338 0.48 -4.39 23.70
CA ASP A 338 -0.33 -3.31 24.26
C ASP A 338 0.44 -2.56 25.37
N LYS A 339 0.03 -1.33 25.63
CA LYS A 339 0.52 -0.47 26.73
C LYS A 339 0.29 -1.09 28.11
N MET A 340 1.06 -0.64 29.10
CA MET A 340 0.77 -0.91 30.51
C MET A 340 -0.57 -0.30 30.94
N ASN A 341 -1.19 -0.94 31.94
CA ASN A 341 -2.37 -0.38 32.62
C ASN A 341 -2.04 0.89 33.39
N ASN A 342 -0.86 0.93 34.04
CA ASN A 342 -0.39 2.03 34.88
C ASN A 342 0.90 2.63 34.31
N GLY A 343 1.13 3.93 34.50
CA GLY A 343 2.33 4.61 34.04
C GLY A 343 2.27 5.10 32.58
N ILE A 344 3.44 5.29 31.97
CA ILE A 344 3.56 5.78 30.59
C ILE A 344 3.05 4.72 29.62
N LYS A 345 2.13 5.13 28.73
CA LYS A 345 1.49 4.24 27.76
C LYS A 345 2.34 4.14 26.50
N VAL A 346 3.02 3.01 26.33
CA VAL A 346 3.83 2.69 25.15
C VAL A 346 3.36 1.40 24.50
N TYR A 347 3.07 1.49 23.20
CA TYR A 347 2.69 0.37 22.34
C TYR A 347 3.90 -0.07 21.52
N PHE A 348 3.99 -1.36 21.17
CA PHE A 348 4.94 -1.85 20.18
C PHE A 348 4.23 -2.63 19.09
N MET A 349 4.77 -2.56 17.88
CA MET A 349 4.36 -3.39 16.76
C MET A 349 5.60 -3.92 16.04
N VAL A 350 5.57 -5.20 15.66
CA VAL A 350 6.64 -5.84 14.89
C VAL A 350 6.04 -6.45 13.63
N ASN A 351 6.68 -6.24 12.50
CA ASN A 351 6.39 -6.93 11.25
C ASN A 351 6.72 -8.43 11.40
N GLY A 352 5.71 -9.29 11.26
CA GLY A 352 5.86 -10.74 11.40
C GLY A 352 6.62 -11.42 10.27
N GLN A 353 6.93 -10.68 9.19
CA GLN A 353 7.74 -11.15 8.07
C GLN A 353 9.20 -10.66 8.18
N THR A 354 9.41 -9.37 8.45
CA THR A 354 10.75 -8.74 8.34
C THR A 354 11.42 -8.43 9.68
N GLY A 355 10.65 -8.43 10.77
CA GLY A 355 11.12 -8.04 12.10
C GLY A 355 11.27 -6.54 12.29
N ALA A 356 10.85 -5.71 11.32
CA ALA A 356 10.79 -4.27 11.50
C ALA A 356 9.91 -3.91 12.69
N VAL A 357 10.34 -2.97 13.53
CA VAL A 357 9.70 -2.69 14.81
C VAL A 357 9.47 -1.20 14.98
N CYS A 358 8.29 -0.84 15.50
CA CYS A 358 7.99 0.52 15.91
C CYS A 358 7.39 0.56 17.32
N ALA A 359 7.52 1.71 17.96
CA ALA A 359 6.91 1.99 19.25
C ALA A 359 6.27 3.37 19.27
N LEU A 360 5.11 3.48 19.94
CA LEU A 360 4.34 4.72 20.04
C LEU A 360 4.04 5.04 21.51
N GLY A 361 4.48 6.21 21.98
CA GLY A 361 4.22 6.72 23.35
C GLY A 361 3.14 7.79 23.42
N ARG A 362 2.25 7.76 24.44
CA ARG A 362 1.23 8.81 24.65
C ARG A 362 1.73 9.91 25.59
N GLY A 363 1.97 11.11 25.08
CA GLY A 363 1.91 12.36 25.85
C GLY A 363 3.08 12.71 26.78
N GLN A 364 4.20 11.99 26.73
CA GLN A 364 5.45 12.36 27.44
C GLN A 364 6.73 12.19 26.61
N MET A 365 6.61 11.85 25.32
CA MET A 365 7.68 12.09 24.36
C MET A 365 7.43 13.47 23.75
N GLU A 366 8.38 14.39 23.93
CA GLU A 366 8.34 15.67 23.21
C GLU A 366 8.44 15.38 21.72
N GLY A 367 7.44 15.82 20.94
CA GLY A 367 7.27 15.36 19.55
C GLY A 367 6.54 14.02 19.49
N ARG A 368 5.61 13.91 18.54
CA ARG A 368 4.83 12.70 18.26
C ARG A 368 5.70 11.61 17.63
N GLU A 369 6.79 11.22 18.29
CA GLU A 369 7.79 10.36 17.66
C GLU A 369 7.37 8.91 17.84
N THR A 370 6.74 8.35 16.79
CA THR A 370 6.86 6.91 16.57
C THR A 370 8.35 6.62 16.46
N LEU A 371 8.89 5.84 17.39
CA LEU A 371 10.24 5.33 17.27
C LEU A 371 10.19 4.13 16.34
N PHE A 372 11.11 4.06 15.38
CA PHE A 372 11.15 2.99 14.40
C PHE A 372 12.57 2.44 14.26
N ALA A 373 12.67 1.14 14.00
CA ALA A 373 13.87 0.51 13.48
C ALA A 373 13.48 -0.44 12.34
N PRO A 374 14.19 -0.36 11.19
CA PRO A 374 13.98 -1.29 10.10
C PRO A 374 14.30 -2.72 10.54
N GLY A 375 13.65 -3.68 9.89
CA GLY A 375 13.87 -5.10 10.11
C GLY A 375 15.20 -5.59 9.53
N ASN A 376 15.42 -6.89 9.59
CA ASN A 376 16.65 -7.51 9.10
C ASN A 376 16.71 -7.66 7.57
N ALA A 377 15.69 -7.20 6.84
CA ALA A 377 15.59 -7.40 5.41
C ALA A 377 15.96 -6.13 4.63
N ASP A 378 16.84 -6.28 3.64
CA ASP A 378 17.13 -5.22 2.69
C ASP A 378 15.93 -5.06 1.75
N THR A 379 15.34 -3.87 1.75
CA THR A 379 14.22 -3.53 0.87
C THR A 379 14.56 -3.69 -0.62
N ASN A 380 15.86 -3.65 -0.97
CA ASN A 380 16.35 -3.88 -2.32
C ASN A 380 16.39 -5.36 -2.69
N SER A 381 16.40 -6.30 -1.73
CA SER A 381 16.40 -7.74 -2.01
C SER A 381 15.01 -8.32 -2.21
N PHE A 382 13.94 -7.56 -1.94
CA PHE A 382 12.58 -8.03 -2.16
C PHE A 382 12.30 -8.22 -3.65
N ARG A 383 11.83 -9.41 -4.00
CA ARG A 383 11.42 -9.72 -5.38
C ARG A 383 10.20 -8.89 -5.80
N GLU A 384 9.25 -8.71 -4.88
CA GLU A 384 8.04 -7.92 -5.10
C GLU A 384 7.79 -6.98 -3.90
N THR A 385 7.65 -5.68 -4.17
CA THR A 385 7.43 -4.67 -3.12
C THR A 385 6.81 -3.38 -3.68
N THR A 386 6.48 -2.42 -2.82
CA THR A 386 5.96 -1.12 -3.26
C THR A 386 7.00 -0.37 -4.08
N LEU A 387 6.63 0.01 -5.31
CA LEU A 387 7.47 0.81 -6.19
C LEU A 387 6.81 2.15 -6.46
N LYS A 388 7.54 3.25 -6.28
CA LYS A 388 7.05 4.61 -6.53
C LYS A 388 7.94 5.31 -7.55
N SER A 389 7.33 5.94 -8.55
CA SER A 389 8.07 6.90 -9.36
C SER A 389 8.33 8.19 -8.57
N GLY A 390 9.26 9.01 -9.05
CA GLY A 390 9.37 10.38 -8.53
C GLY A 390 8.17 11.21 -8.94
N TRP A 391 7.77 12.18 -8.13
CA TRP A 391 6.73 13.15 -8.51
C TRP A 391 7.17 13.96 -9.74
N GLN A 392 6.38 13.90 -10.81
CA GLN A 392 6.66 14.54 -12.10
C GLN A 392 5.78 15.78 -12.31
N PRO A 393 6.34 16.92 -12.69
CA PRO A 393 5.56 18.05 -13.18
C PRO A 393 4.82 17.69 -14.48
N VAL A 394 3.51 17.97 -14.53
CA VAL A 394 2.67 17.68 -15.69
C VAL A 394 1.75 18.84 -16.05
N ILE A 395 1.34 18.89 -17.31
CA ILE A 395 0.24 19.74 -17.79
C ILE A 395 -0.84 18.86 -18.42
N GLU A 396 -2.10 19.16 -18.13
CA GLU A 396 -3.23 18.57 -18.86
C GLU A 396 -3.27 19.16 -20.28
N GLN A 397 -3.07 18.33 -21.31
CA GLN A 397 -3.19 18.74 -22.72
C GLN A 397 -4.62 18.61 -23.23
N GLU A 398 -5.25 17.51 -22.84
CA GLU A 398 -6.63 17.14 -23.13
C GLU A 398 -7.22 16.51 -21.88
N PRO A 399 -8.56 16.44 -21.73
CA PRO A 399 -9.18 15.81 -20.57
C PRO A 399 -8.59 14.42 -20.32
N LYS A 400 -8.06 14.21 -19.10
CA LYS A 400 -7.44 12.94 -18.65
C LYS A 400 -6.10 12.57 -19.33
N ILE A 401 -5.50 13.49 -20.10
CA ILE A 401 -4.22 13.30 -20.77
C ILE A 401 -3.22 14.33 -20.24
N TYR A 402 -2.20 13.85 -19.53
CA TYR A 402 -1.23 14.69 -18.81
C TYR A 402 0.16 14.53 -19.41
N LYS A 403 0.70 15.59 -19.99
CA LYS A 403 2.06 15.60 -20.55
C LYS A 403 3.08 15.96 -19.49
N ARG A 404 4.16 15.16 -19.40
CA ARG A 404 5.33 15.49 -18.58
C ARG A 404 6.02 16.75 -19.13
N VAL A 405 6.33 17.69 -18.23
CA VAL A 405 7.01 18.95 -18.58
C VAL A 405 8.12 19.26 -17.57
N SER A 406 8.92 20.28 -17.86
CA SER A 406 9.85 20.83 -16.89
C SER A 406 9.09 21.44 -15.68
N ALA A 407 9.79 21.58 -14.56
CA ALA A 407 9.22 22.20 -13.36
C ALA A 407 8.70 23.63 -13.63
N ASP A 408 9.45 24.44 -14.38
CA ASP A 408 9.05 25.80 -14.69
C ASP A 408 7.84 25.87 -15.64
N GLU A 409 7.73 24.96 -16.61
CA GLU A 409 6.59 24.88 -17.54
C GLU A 409 5.28 24.41 -16.87
N ALA A 410 5.37 23.67 -15.76
CA ALA A 410 4.18 23.13 -15.10
C ALA A 410 3.31 24.22 -14.45
N PHE A 411 3.86 25.40 -14.17
CA PHE A 411 3.11 26.49 -13.59
C PHE A 411 2.16 27.14 -14.60
N ARG A 412 0.87 27.10 -14.26
CA ARG A 412 -0.16 27.87 -14.94
C ARG A 412 -0.43 29.14 -14.14
N LYS A 413 -0.32 30.30 -14.79
CA LYS A 413 -0.82 31.56 -14.24
C LYS A 413 -2.34 31.44 -14.08
N LYS A 414 -2.85 31.28 -12.85
CA LYS A 414 -4.26 31.54 -12.59
C LYS A 414 -4.50 33.01 -12.91
N GLY A 415 -5.37 33.30 -13.88
CA GLY A 415 -5.80 34.67 -14.15
C GLY A 415 -6.21 35.33 -12.84
N LEU A 416 -5.60 36.48 -12.52
CA LEU A 416 -5.83 37.36 -11.38
C LEU A 416 -6.91 36.90 -10.37
N LEU A 417 -6.60 35.87 -9.58
CA LEU A 417 -7.29 35.61 -8.32
C LEU A 417 -6.42 36.15 -7.19
N LYS A 418 -6.54 37.47 -7.03
CA LYS A 418 -6.43 38.18 -5.76
C LYS A 418 -6.91 37.27 -4.62
N ARG A 419 -6.14 37.22 -3.52
CA ARG A 419 -6.45 36.66 -2.18
C ARG A 419 -5.90 35.27 -1.79
N LEU A 420 -4.66 34.91 -2.17
CA LEU A 420 -3.94 33.85 -1.44
C LEU A 420 -3.05 34.36 -0.28
N PHE A 421 -2.89 35.68 -0.14
CA PHE A 421 -2.13 36.28 0.97
C PHE A 421 -2.80 37.48 1.66
N GLU A 422 -4.06 37.79 1.35
CA GLU A 422 -4.76 38.92 1.98
C GLU A 422 -5.70 38.44 3.09
N LYS A 423 -5.19 38.59 4.32
CA LYS A 423 -5.84 38.64 5.66
C LYS A 423 -5.82 37.36 6.53
N LYS A 424 -5.00 37.51 7.59
CA LYS A 424 -4.91 36.82 8.89
C LYS A 424 -4.19 35.47 8.96
#